data_AF-A0A1G1V562-F1
#
_entry.id   AF-A0A1G1V562-F1
#
_cell.length_a   1.000
_cell.length_b   1.000
_cell.length_c   1.000
_cell.angle_alpha   90.00
_cell.angle_beta   90.00
_cell.angle_gamma   90.00
#
_symmetry.space_group_name_H-M   'P 1'
#
loop_
_entity.id
_entity.type
_entity.pdbx_description
1 polymer ?
#
loop_
_entity_poly.entity_id
_entity_poly.type
_entity_poly.pdbx_seq_one_letter_code
_entity_poly.pdbx_strand_id
1 'polypeptide(L)'
;MSQHLSYLMGAEEITDTELKDLNIEIVGKTETGSRKIKIPTEKLPQYLELIKAKLTEGFWNEVVGEKKIIFVFKFKDGSIKELVLSPETEAEIAKLCSELNDEKPEDTANVYKYLSEDDFYHDFVLEHYQDMINR
;
A
#
# COMPACT_ATOMS: atom_id res chain seq x y z
N MET A 1 -1.97 -14.58 14.62
CA MET A 1 -0.81 -13.69 14.36
C MET A 1 -1.34 -12.56 13.52
N SER A 2 -1.09 -11.30 13.89
CA SER A 2 -1.55 -10.17 13.08
C SER A 2 -0.69 -10.10 11.81
N GLN A 3 -1.29 -9.67 10.71
CA GLN A 3 -0.67 -9.59 9.39
C GLN A 3 -1.10 -8.30 8.72
N HIS A 4 -0.28 -7.83 7.79
CA HIS A 4 -0.64 -6.71 6.93
C HIS A 4 -0.80 -7.21 5.50
N LEU A 5 -1.64 -6.52 4.74
CA LEU A 5 -1.85 -6.74 3.32
C LEU A 5 -1.15 -5.64 2.52
N SER A 6 -0.64 -5.97 1.35
CA SER A 6 -0.08 -4.99 0.42
C SER A 6 -0.21 -5.47 -1.03
N TYR A 7 -0.46 -4.54 -1.93
CA TYR A 7 -0.60 -4.78 -3.36
C TYR A 7 0.59 -4.12 -4.03
N LEU A 8 1.65 -4.90 -4.10
CA LEU A 8 2.97 -4.48 -4.53
C LEU A 8 3.02 -4.26 -6.04
N MET A 9 2.81 -3.01 -6.44
CA MET A 9 2.97 -2.48 -7.80
C MET A 9 4.32 -1.77 -7.96
N GLY A 10 4.80 -1.62 -9.20
CA GLY A 10 6.03 -0.84 -9.50
C GLY A 10 7.26 -1.29 -8.72
N ALA A 11 7.46 -2.61 -8.61
CA ALA A 11 8.49 -3.21 -7.77
C ALA A 11 9.26 -4.28 -8.53
N GLU A 12 9.65 -3.95 -9.76
CA GLU A 12 10.38 -4.82 -10.68
C GLU A 12 11.75 -5.23 -10.12
N GLU A 13 12.35 -4.37 -9.29
CA GLU A 13 13.64 -4.64 -8.64
C GLU A 13 13.53 -5.45 -7.33
N ILE A 14 12.31 -5.69 -6.84
CA ILE A 14 12.06 -6.52 -5.65
C ILE A 14 11.73 -7.93 -6.12
N THR A 15 12.63 -8.87 -5.83
CA THR A 15 12.44 -10.26 -6.25
C THR A 15 11.51 -11.03 -5.30
N ASP A 16 10.88 -12.09 -5.81
CA ASP A 16 10.13 -13.05 -4.99
C ASP A 16 10.99 -13.66 -3.86
N THR A 17 12.29 -13.87 -4.12
CA THR A 17 13.21 -14.43 -3.14
C THR A 17 13.40 -13.49 -1.95
N GLU A 18 13.56 -12.18 -2.20
CA GLU A 18 13.68 -11.20 -1.13
C GLU A 18 12.42 -11.12 -0.26
N LEU A 19 11.24 -11.24 -0.87
CA LEU A 19 9.98 -11.33 -0.12
C LEU A 19 9.96 -12.60 0.74
N LYS A 20 10.33 -13.76 0.18
CA LYS A 20 10.38 -15.04 0.91
C LYS A 20 11.40 -15.03 2.06
N ASP A 21 12.56 -14.42 1.88
CA ASP A 21 13.59 -14.29 2.91
C ASP A 21 13.09 -13.44 4.11
N LEU A 22 12.14 -12.54 3.85
CA LEU A 22 11.42 -11.79 4.88
C LEU A 22 10.18 -12.54 5.42
N ASN A 23 9.95 -13.79 5.05
CA ASN A 23 8.75 -14.56 5.41
C ASN A 23 7.44 -13.91 4.94
N ILE A 24 7.49 -13.18 3.82
CA ILE A 24 6.31 -12.56 3.19
C ILE A 24 5.68 -13.58 2.23
N GLU A 25 4.38 -13.79 2.38
CA GLU A 25 3.62 -14.69 1.53
C GLU A 25 3.10 -13.95 0.30
N ILE A 26 3.32 -14.49 -0.89
CA ILE A 26 2.70 -14.00 -2.14
C ILE A 26 1.42 -14.80 -2.37
N VAL A 27 0.26 -14.16 -2.23
CA VAL A 27 -1.06 -14.81 -2.35
C VAL A 27 -1.69 -14.61 -3.73
N GLY A 28 -1.15 -13.70 -4.54
CA GLY A 28 -1.61 -13.49 -5.91
C GLY A 28 -0.58 -12.75 -6.74
N LYS A 29 -0.64 -12.94 -8.07
CA LYS A 29 0.14 -12.21 -9.05
C LYS A 29 -0.73 -11.83 -10.24
N THR A 30 -0.55 -10.62 -10.75
CA THR A 30 -1.18 -10.18 -11.99
C THR A 30 -0.34 -10.54 -13.21
N GLU A 31 -0.93 -10.46 -14.40
CA GLU A 31 -0.20 -10.63 -15.67
C GLU A 31 0.89 -9.58 -15.85
N THR A 32 0.73 -8.40 -15.26
CA THR A 32 1.70 -7.28 -15.28
C THR A 32 2.83 -7.43 -14.26
N GLY A 33 2.81 -8.47 -13.41
CA GLY A 33 3.85 -8.73 -12.42
C GLY A 33 3.63 -8.08 -11.04
N SER A 34 2.52 -7.38 -10.83
CA SER A 34 2.11 -6.90 -9.51
C SER A 34 1.80 -8.08 -8.59
N ARG A 35 2.07 -7.94 -7.28
CA ARG A 35 1.92 -9.03 -6.30
C ARG A 35 0.98 -8.62 -5.17
N LYS A 36 0.03 -9.49 -4.84
CA LYS A 36 -0.76 -9.39 -3.62
C LYS A 36 -0.04 -10.18 -2.53
N ILE A 37 0.33 -9.52 -1.43
CA ILE A 37 1.21 -10.10 -0.41
C ILE A 37 0.65 -9.97 1.01
N LYS A 38 1.05 -10.89 1.88
CA LYS A 38 0.82 -10.84 3.33
C LYS A 38 2.14 -10.70 4.06
N ILE A 39 2.21 -9.70 4.93
CA ILE A 39 3.42 -9.30 5.64
C ILE A 39 3.23 -9.58 7.13
N PRO A 40 4.04 -10.46 7.74
CA PRO A 40 4.04 -10.65 9.20
C PRO A 40 4.36 -9.33 9.91
N THR A 41 3.66 -9.03 11.01
CA THR A 41 3.84 -7.76 11.74
C THR A 41 5.31 -7.50 12.12
N GLU A 42 6.04 -8.53 12.52
CA GLU A 42 7.45 -8.44 12.92
C GLU A 42 8.42 -8.18 11.76
N LYS A 43 7.94 -8.29 10.52
CA LYS A 43 8.70 -8.07 9.28
C LYS A 43 8.34 -6.76 8.59
N LEU A 44 7.33 -6.05 9.09
CA LEU A 44 6.90 -4.78 8.55
C LEU A 44 8.05 -3.75 8.43
N PRO A 45 8.92 -3.53 9.44
CA PRO A 45 10.01 -2.57 9.31
C PRO A 45 10.96 -2.92 8.17
N GLN A 46 11.35 -4.19 8.03
CA GLN A 46 12.24 -4.65 6.97
C GLN A 46 11.59 -4.54 5.59
N TYR A 47 10.29 -4.80 5.50
CA TYR A 47 9.53 -4.62 4.28
C TYR A 47 9.48 -3.14 3.85
N LEU A 48 9.21 -2.22 4.79
CA LEU A 48 9.20 -0.79 4.48
C LEU A 48 10.57 -0.30 3.99
N GLU A 49 11.67 -0.77 4.58
CA GLU A 49 13.01 -0.42 4.10
C GLU A 49 13.29 -1.00 2.70
N LEU A 50 12.82 -2.21 2.41
CA LEU A 50 12.90 -2.80 1.07
C LEU A 50 12.14 -1.96 0.04
N ILE A 51 10.93 -1.50 0.37
CA ILE A 51 10.14 -0.61 -0.48
C ILE A 51 10.85 0.72 -0.71
N LYS A 52 11.34 1.38 0.34
CA LYS A 52 12.08 2.64 0.20
C LYS A 52 13.30 2.48 -0.71
N ALA A 53 14.03 1.38 -0.57
CA ALA A 53 15.21 1.14 -1.38
C ALA A 53 14.89 0.85 -2.85
N LYS A 54 13.85 0.05 -3.12
CA LYS A 54 13.69 -0.63 -4.42
C LYS A 54 12.35 -0.42 -5.14
N LEU A 55 11.43 0.36 -4.57
CA LEU A 55 10.25 0.78 -5.32
C LEU A 55 10.71 1.56 -6.55
N THR A 56 10.04 1.36 -7.67
CA THR A 56 10.31 2.09 -8.91
C THR A 56 9.91 3.56 -8.73
N GLU A 57 10.71 4.47 -9.30
CA GLU A 57 10.43 5.91 -9.24
C GLU A 57 9.11 6.24 -9.96
N GLY A 58 8.30 7.10 -9.35
CA GLY A 58 6.96 7.43 -9.83
C GLY A 58 5.87 6.45 -9.38
N PHE A 59 6.20 5.45 -8.55
CA PHE A 59 5.21 4.56 -7.93
C PHE A 59 5.03 4.84 -6.43
N TRP A 60 3.98 4.26 -5.89
CA TRP A 60 3.70 4.21 -4.47
C TRP A 60 3.34 2.78 -4.07
N ASN A 61 3.42 2.50 -2.78
CA ASN A 61 2.98 1.24 -2.20
C ASN A 61 2.38 1.49 -0.82
N GLU A 62 1.39 0.68 -0.49
CA GLU A 62 0.64 0.74 0.75
C GLU A 62 0.75 -0.56 1.55
N VAL A 63 0.62 -0.42 2.87
CA VAL A 63 0.54 -1.52 3.80
C VAL A 63 -0.69 -1.34 4.68
N VAL A 64 -1.66 -2.22 4.51
CA VAL A 64 -2.95 -2.21 5.21
C VAL A 64 -2.87 -3.17 6.40
N GLY A 65 -2.92 -2.64 7.62
CA GLY A 65 -3.01 -3.44 8.85
C GLY A 65 -4.23 -3.07 9.68
N GLU A 66 -4.53 -3.86 10.71
CA GLU A 66 -5.72 -3.68 11.55
C GLU A 66 -5.77 -2.33 12.29
N LYS A 67 -4.60 -1.75 12.58
CA LYS A 67 -4.46 -0.55 13.42
C LYS A 67 -3.98 0.68 12.66
N LYS A 68 -3.33 0.50 11.52
CA LYS A 68 -2.78 1.59 10.71
C LYS A 68 -2.61 1.15 9.26
N ILE A 69 -2.76 2.12 8.37
CA ILE A 69 -2.43 1.99 6.96
C ILE A 69 -1.26 2.93 6.68
N ILE A 70 -0.21 2.42 6.04
CA ILE A 70 1.01 3.18 5.74
C ILE A 70 1.15 3.28 4.24
N PHE A 71 1.44 4.46 3.73
CA PHE A 71 1.76 4.71 2.33
C PHE A 71 3.22 5.13 2.20
N VAL A 72 3.92 4.59 1.20
CA VAL A 72 5.26 4.99 0.80
C VAL A 72 5.20 5.42 -0.65
N PHE A 73 5.43 6.71 -0.89
CA PHE A 73 5.49 7.31 -2.21
C PHE A 73 6.96 7.50 -2.61
N LYS A 74 7.33 7.07 -3.82
CA LYS A 74 8.65 7.38 -4.40
C LYS A 74 8.45 8.21 -5.65
N PHE A 75 8.91 9.45 -5.61
CA PHE A 75 8.73 10.41 -6.69
C PHE A 75 9.73 10.16 -7.84
N LYS A 76 9.50 10.81 -8.99
CA LYS A 76 10.35 10.71 -10.18
C LYS A 76 11.77 11.27 -9.99
N ASP A 77 11.99 12.04 -8.93
CA ASP A 77 13.32 12.54 -8.55
C ASP A 77 14.02 11.61 -7.52
N GLY A 78 13.43 10.45 -7.24
CA GLY A 78 13.92 9.47 -6.27
C GLY A 78 13.64 9.83 -4.81
N SER A 79 13.07 11.01 -4.52
CA SER A 79 12.69 11.36 -3.16
C SER A 79 11.53 10.49 -2.66
N ILE A 80 11.49 10.28 -1.34
CA ILE A 80 10.55 9.36 -0.70
C ILE A 80 9.72 10.11 0.33
N LYS A 81 8.42 9.81 0.38
CA LYS A 81 7.52 10.26 1.43
C LYS A 81 6.75 9.10 2.02
N GLU A 82 6.85 8.93 3.34
CA GLU A 82 6.09 7.95 4.11
C GLU A 82 4.99 8.68 4.90
N LEU A 83 3.74 8.22 4.80
CA LEU A 83 2.59 8.76 5.51
C LEU A 83 1.79 7.64 6.16
N VAL A 84 1.32 7.88 7.38
CA VAL A 84 0.32 7.02 8.03
C VAL A 84 -1.04 7.63 7.75
N LEU A 85 -1.98 6.85 7.24
CA LEU A 85 -3.33 7.31 6.95
C LEU A 85 -4.07 7.66 8.26
N SER A 86 -4.46 8.92 8.36
CA SER A 86 -5.23 9.51 9.45
C SER A 86 -6.09 10.65 8.89
N PRO A 87 -7.03 11.21 9.68
CA PRO A 87 -7.77 12.40 9.27
C PRO A 87 -6.89 13.61 8.90
N GLU A 88 -5.68 13.68 9.44
CA GLU A 88 -4.74 14.79 9.21
C GLU A 88 -3.94 14.63 7.90
N THR A 89 -3.68 13.39 7.49
CA THR A 89 -2.82 13.07 6.33
C THR A 89 -3.61 12.62 5.11
N GLU A 90 -4.88 12.25 5.27
CA GLU A 90 -5.68 11.67 4.21
C GLU A 90 -5.78 12.56 2.97
N ALA A 91 -6.07 13.85 3.13
CA ALA A 91 -6.22 14.75 1.99
C ALA A 91 -4.92 14.82 1.15
N GLU A 92 -3.77 14.70 1.80
CA GLU A 92 -2.49 14.61 1.12
C GLU A 92 -2.30 13.24 0.43
N ILE A 93 -2.64 12.15 1.10
CA ILE A 93 -2.58 10.79 0.52
C ILE A 93 -3.48 10.69 -0.72
N ALA A 94 -4.74 11.13 -0.62
CA ALA A 94 -5.70 11.16 -1.71
C ALA A 94 -5.14 11.92 -2.91
N LYS A 95 -4.62 13.13 -2.67
CA LYS A 95 -3.97 13.94 -3.70
C LYS A 95 -2.83 13.16 -4.38
N LEU A 96 -1.93 12.58 -3.60
CA LEU A 96 -0.78 11.84 -4.14
C LEU A 96 -1.21 10.61 -4.95
N CYS A 97 -2.21 9.86 -4.48
CA CYS A 97 -2.78 8.73 -5.23
C CYS A 97 -3.37 9.20 -6.57
N SER A 98 -4.19 10.26 -6.57
CA SER A 98 -4.78 10.78 -7.81
C SER A 98 -3.73 11.26 -8.82
N GLU A 99 -2.71 11.99 -8.34
CA GLU A 99 -1.64 12.52 -9.20
C GLU A 99 -0.77 11.42 -9.82
N LEU A 100 -0.46 10.36 -9.05
CA LEU A 100 0.39 9.26 -9.53
C LEU A 100 -0.36 8.26 -10.41
N ASN A 101 -1.67 8.11 -10.22
CA ASN A 101 -2.51 7.20 -11.02
C ASN A 101 -3.20 7.88 -12.22
N ASP A 102 -3.05 9.20 -12.38
CA ASP A 102 -3.80 9.99 -13.38
C ASP A 102 -5.33 9.86 -13.20
N GLU A 103 -5.77 9.78 -11.94
CA GLU A 103 -7.17 9.69 -11.53
C GLU A 103 -7.72 11.06 -11.13
N LYS A 104 -9.05 11.21 -11.06
CA LYS A 104 -9.63 12.46 -10.57
C LYS A 104 -9.53 12.52 -9.05
N PRO A 105 -9.37 13.73 -8.46
CA PRO A 105 -9.36 13.87 -7.01
C PRO A 105 -10.62 13.33 -6.32
N GLU A 106 -11.77 13.37 -7.00
CA GLU A 106 -13.03 12.82 -6.47
C GLU A 106 -12.98 11.31 -6.23
N ASP A 107 -12.21 10.57 -7.05
CA ASP A 107 -12.15 9.12 -7.01
C ASP A 107 -11.32 8.63 -5.80
N THR A 108 -10.42 9.47 -5.28
CA THR A 108 -9.50 9.14 -4.17
C THR A 108 -9.81 9.88 -2.86
N ALA A 109 -10.84 10.74 -2.86
CA ALA A 109 -11.13 11.67 -1.76
C ALA A 109 -11.34 11.00 -0.38
N ASN A 110 -11.90 9.78 -0.36
CA ASN A 110 -11.95 8.94 0.83
C ASN A 110 -11.04 7.73 0.59
N VAL A 111 -9.84 7.75 1.18
CA VAL A 111 -8.80 6.75 0.92
C VAL A 111 -9.19 5.38 1.49
N TYR A 112 -9.94 5.34 2.59
CA TYR A 112 -10.43 4.08 3.15
C TYR A 112 -11.45 3.43 2.21
N LYS A 113 -12.35 4.24 1.64
CA LYS A 113 -13.30 3.75 0.63
C LYS A 113 -12.56 3.29 -0.63
N TYR A 114 -11.62 4.09 -1.12
CA TYR A 114 -10.78 3.75 -2.28
C TYR A 114 -10.09 2.37 -2.10
N LEU A 115 -9.48 2.12 -0.95
CA LEU A 115 -8.88 0.82 -0.64
C LEU A 115 -9.92 -0.30 -0.55
N SER A 116 -11.11 -0.03 0.01
CA SER A 116 -12.18 -1.03 0.11
C SER A 116 -12.78 -1.45 -1.23
N GLU A 117 -12.56 -0.68 -2.31
CA GLU A 117 -13.02 -1.04 -3.66
C GLU A 117 -12.09 -2.05 -4.35
N ASP A 118 -10.88 -2.32 -3.82
CA ASP A 118 -10.04 -3.43 -4.28
C ASP A 118 -10.46 -4.74 -3.57
N ASP A 119 -10.83 -5.75 -4.36
CA ASP A 119 -11.22 -7.08 -3.87
C ASP A 119 -10.22 -7.72 -2.91
N PHE A 120 -8.93 -7.39 -3.02
CA PHE A 120 -7.90 -7.92 -2.12
C PHE A 120 -8.03 -7.39 -0.69
N TYR A 121 -8.49 -6.15 -0.56
CA TYR A 121 -8.59 -5.44 0.70
C TYR A 121 -10.01 -5.37 1.23
N HIS A 122 -11.01 -5.52 0.37
CA HIS A 122 -12.43 -5.28 0.63
C HIS A 122 -12.88 -5.74 2.01
N ASP A 123 -12.81 -7.05 2.27
CA ASP A 123 -13.28 -7.64 3.52
C ASP A 123 -12.49 -7.12 4.73
N PHE A 124 -11.16 -6.99 4.60
CA PHE A 124 -10.28 -6.57 5.69
C PHE A 124 -10.49 -5.10 6.07
N VAL A 125 -10.61 -4.22 5.07
CA VAL A 125 -10.82 -2.78 5.29
C VAL A 125 -12.23 -2.53 5.81
N LEU A 126 -13.24 -3.26 5.32
CA LEU A 126 -14.58 -3.22 5.89
C LEU A 126 -14.59 -3.66 7.37
N GLU A 127 -13.91 -4.75 7.72
CA GLU A 127 -13.88 -5.26 9.10
C GLU A 127 -13.27 -4.24 10.09
N HIS A 128 -12.21 -3.52 9.68
CA HIS A 128 -11.42 -2.69 10.59
C HIS A 128 -11.67 -1.17 10.46
N TYR A 129 -12.23 -0.72 9.35
CA TYR A 129 -12.34 0.70 9.00
C TYR A 129 -13.72 1.13 8.50
N GLN A 130 -14.77 0.35 8.76
CA GLN A 130 -16.15 0.65 8.32
C GLN A 130 -16.59 2.09 8.61
N ASP A 131 -16.30 2.60 9.81
CA ASP A 131 -16.68 3.97 10.20
C ASP A 131 -15.98 5.03 9.34
N MET A 132 -14.73 4.77 8.96
CA MET A 132 -13.94 5.69 8.12
C MET A 132 -14.39 5.66 6.66
N ILE A 133 -14.92 4.52 6.18
CA ILE A 133 -15.50 4.37 4.84
C ILE A 133 -16.79 5.18 4.71
N ASN A 134 -17.63 5.20 5.75
CA ASN A 134 -18.99 5.76 5.70
C ASN A 134 -19.11 7.24 6.09
N ARG A 135 -18.00 7.94 6.33
CA ARG A 135 -18.01 9.36 6.73
C ARG A 135 -18.24 10.32 5.57
#